data_AF-A0A0Q5LIF0-F1
#
_entry.id   AF-A0A0Q5LIF0-F1
#
_cell.length_a   1.000
_cell.length_b   1.000
_cell.length_c   1.000
_cell.angle_alpha   90.00
_cell.angle_beta   90.00
_cell.angle_gamma   90.00
#
_symmetry.space_group_name_H-M   'P 1'
#
loop_
_entity.id
_entity.type
_entity.pdbx_description
1 polymer ?
#
loop_
_entity_poly.entity_id
_entity_poly.type
_entity_poly.pdbx_seq_one_letter_code
_entity_poly.pdbx_strand_id
1 'polypeptide(L)'
;MAMSFEEFRTSLTSADLRAALGVQLTDLEAQQVADDPASAQSWYAYWLSTQPTTPPPPAGPAFDAPPPAFDAPPAAYDAPPPAYAAAPGYAAAPGYAAQGGAPAYPGYAPVPDGRPGKKKRVGLWVTLSILGALLVIAAIVVIFAFATARHWTKTDVPEQPETFRSEEYETGRVDVTMDDVNPCSVNQDWTDCTNLMVATYTAACVDVELTETAALLCTEYSSAIDEMKAQDGEGYYVATLGSYGSLHQTPEIDTRQVSNDDYEPAVTHEAVCYLGFIGECE
;
A
#
# COMPACT_ATOMS: atom_id res chain seq x y z
N MET A 1 20.52 5.11 -15.07
CA MET A 1 20.87 3.68 -15.15
C MET A 1 21.77 3.39 -13.97
N ALA A 2 21.38 2.49 -13.07
CA ALA A 2 22.17 2.16 -11.88
C ALA A 2 23.44 1.39 -12.28
N MET A 3 24.57 1.69 -11.65
CA MET A 3 25.83 0.97 -11.88
C MET A 3 25.74 -0.48 -11.38
N SER A 4 26.50 -1.39 -11.98
CA SER A 4 26.53 -2.79 -11.56
C SER A 4 27.30 -2.99 -10.24
N PHE A 5 27.10 -4.13 -9.58
CA PHE A 5 27.77 -4.46 -8.32
C PHE A 5 29.32 -4.46 -8.42
N GLU A 6 29.89 -5.03 -9.49
CA GLU A 6 31.35 -5.04 -9.68
C GLU A 6 31.91 -3.65 -9.99
N GLU A 7 31.15 -2.82 -10.71
CA GLU A 7 31.53 -1.42 -10.92
C GLU A 7 31.52 -0.65 -9.59
N PHE A 8 30.53 -0.88 -8.74
CA PHE A 8 30.45 -0.28 -7.41
C PHE A 8 31.63 -0.69 -6.53
N ARG A 9 31.95 -1.99 -6.49
CA ARG A 9 33.08 -2.52 -5.71
C ARG A 9 34.41 -1.94 -6.17
N THR A 10 34.59 -1.82 -7.49
CA THR A 10 35.80 -1.21 -8.07
C THR A 10 35.88 0.28 -7.72
N SER A 11 34.76 1.01 -7.74
CA SER A 11 34.74 2.44 -7.42
C SER A 11 35.04 2.76 -5.95
N LEU A 12 34.81 1.84 -5.00
CA LEU A 12 35.17 2.04 -3.59
C LEU A 12 36.69 2.20 -3.38
N THR A 13 37.49 1.55 -4.23
CA THR A 13 38.97 1.60 -4.16
C THR A 13 39.58 2.90 -4.71
N SER A 14 38.76 3.77 -5.34
CA SER A 14 39.19 5.06 -5.86
C SER A 14 38.54 6.19 -5.07
N ALA A 15 39.36 7.06 -4.45
CA ALA A 15 38.86 8.16 -3.63
C ALA A 15 37.92 9.12 -4.41
N ASP A 16 38.26 9.44 -5.67
CA ASP A 16 37.46 10.34 -6.52
C ASP A 16 36.10 9.73 -6.89
N LEU A 17 36.07 8.43 -7.20
CA LEU A 17 34.81 7.73 -7.53
C LEU A 17 33.97 7.48 -6.28
N ARG A 18 34.61 7.17 -5.14
CA ARG A 18 33.93 7.00 -3.85
C ARG A 18 33.24 8.28 -3.41
N ALA A 19 33.89 9.43 -3.58
CA ALA A 19 33.28 10.74 -3.32
C ALA A 19 32.05 11.00 -4.20
N ALA A 20 32.08 10.59 -5.47
CA ALA A 20 30.95 10.72 -6.39
C ALA A 20 29.76 9.81 -6.03
N LEU A 21 29.99 8.71 -5.30
CA LEU A 21 28.93 7.83 -4.80
C LEU A 21 28.23 8.38 -3.55
N GLY A 22 28.77 9.40 -2.90
CA GLY A 22 28.23 9.95 -1.65
C GLY A 22 28.40 9.03 -0.44
N VAL A 23 29.27 8.02 -0.54
CA VAL A 23 29.54 7.05 0.53
C VAL A 23 30.66 7.57 1.43
N GLN A 24 30.36 7.80 2.71
CA GLN A 24 31.34 8.30 3.69
C GLN A 24 32.13 7.15 4.31
N LEU A 25 33.12 6.65 3.57
CA LEU A 25 34.12 5.68 4.03
C LEU A 25 35.53 6.27 3.91
N THR A 26 36.38 5.99 4.90
CA THR A 26 37.82 6.24 4.80
C THR A 26 38.47 5.31 3.79
N ASP A 27 39.71 5.60 3.35
CA ASP A 27 40.42 4.74 2.39
C ASP A 27 40.64 3.31 2.92
N LEU A 28 40.90 3.18 4.23
CA LEU A 28 41.10 1.88 4.87
C LEU A 28 39.80 1.07 4.92
N GLU A 29 38.70 1.70 5.32
CA GLU A 29 37.38 1.04 5.39
C GLU A 29 36.88 0.67 4.00
N ALA A 30 37.06 1.54 3.01
CA ALA A 30 36.65 1.28 1.64
C ALA A 30 37.40 0.09 1.03
N GLN A 31 38.68 -0.07 1.37
CA GLN A 31 39.47 -1.23 0.96
C GLN A 31 38.97 -2.51 1.65
N GLN A 32 38.72 -2.47 2.98
CA GLN A 32 38.16 -3.59 3.72
C GLN A 32 36.79 -4.03 3.20
N VAL A 33 35.92 -3.06 2.88
CA VAL A 33 34.59 -3.34 2.29
C VAL A 33 34.72 -3.91 0.88
N ALA A 34 35.70 -3.49 0.08
CA ALA A 34 35.92 -4.04 -1.27
C ALA A 34 36.49 -5.46 -1.25
N ASP A 35 37.29 -5.78 -0.23
CA ASP A 35 37.95 -7.07 -0.03
C ASP A 35 37.01 -8.13 0.60
N ASP A 36 35.95 -7.72 1.30
CA ASP A 36 34.89 -8.61 1.82
C ASP A 36 33.61 -8.58 0.94
N PRO A 37 33.29 -9.68 0.21
CA PRO A 37 32.10 -9.77 -0.64
C PRO A 37 30.77 -9.55 0.08
N ALA A 38 30.65 -9.96 1.35
CA ALA A 38 29.39 -9.85 2.11
C ALA A 38 29.13 -8.39 2.54
N SER A 39 30.18 -7.72 3.04
CA SER A 39 30.13 -6.28 3.33
C SER A 39 29.88 -5.46 2.06
N ALA A 40 30.55 -5.76 0.94
CA ALA A 40 30.33 -5.08 -0.33
C ALA A 40 28.87 -5.15 -0.79
N GLN A 41 28.21 -6.31 -0.65
CA GLN A 41 26.80 -6.49 -1.02
C GLN A 41 25.87 -5.64 -0.15
N SER A 42 26.13 -5.60 1.15
CA SER A 42 25.35 -4.79 2.10
C SER A 42 25.46 -3.30 1.79
N TRP A 43 26.68 -2.83 1.52
CA TRP A 43 26.93 -1.45 1.11
C TRP A 43 26.35 -1.09 -0.25
N TYR A 44 26.34 -2.03 -1.21
CA TYR A 44 25.71 -1.83 -2.51
C TYR A 44 24.18 -1.71 -2.39
N ALA A 45 23.55 -2.53 -1.56
CA ALA A 45 22.11 -2.46 -1.29
C ALA A 45 21.74 -1.13 -0.60
N TYR A 46 22.54 -0.70 0.38
CA TYR A 46 22.38 0.61 1.02
C TYR A 46 22.55 1.75 0.01
N TRP A 47 23.60 1.72 -0.80
CA TRP A 47 23.83 2.75 -1.80
C TRP A 47 22.67 2.84 -2.81
N LEU A 48 22.14 1.70 -3.28
CA LEU A 48 20.95 1.66 -4.15
C LEU A 48 19.71 2.29 -3.49
N SER A 49 19.51 2.14 -2.18
CA SER A 49 18.37 2.74 -1.48
C SER A 49 18.53 4.25 -1.25
N THR A 50 19.77 4.75 -1.22
CA THR A 50 20.08 6.19 -1.10
C THR A 50 20.11 6.94 -2.43
N GLN A 51 20.11 6.23 -3.56
CA GLN A 51 20.03 6.90 -4.85
C GLN A 51 18.71 7.66 -4.96
N PRO A 52 18.72 8.90 -5.50
CA PRO A 52 17.50 9.63 -5.76
C PRO A 52 16.66 8.79 -6.72
N THR A 53 15.61 8.18 -6.19
CA THR A 53 14.53 7.63 -7.01
C THR A 53 14.00 8.82 -7.78
N THR A 54 14.19 8.80 -9.10
CA THR A 54 13.40 9.68 -9.97
C THR A 54 11.95 9.41 -9.56
N PRO A 55 11.20 10.43 -9.10
CA PRO A 55 9.80 10.23 -8.79
C PRO A 55 9.19 9.52 -9.99
N PRO A 56 8.41 8.43 -9.81
CA PRO A 56 7.67 7.90 -10.93
C PRO A 56 6.96 9.11 -11.57
N PRO A 57 7.07 9.29 -12.89
CA PRO A 57 6.31 10.35 -13.55
C PRO A 57 4.87 10.19 -13.04
N PRO A 58 4.19 11.27 -12.62
CA PRO A 58 2.81 11.15 -12.18
C PRO A 58 2.08 10.35 -13.24
N ALA A 59 1.45 9.24 -12.83
CA ALA A 59 0.69 8.41 -13.74
C ALA A 59 -0.33 9.33 -14.41
N GLY A 60 -0.06 9.70 -15.66
CA GLY A 60 -0.97 10.50 -16.44
C GLY A 60 -2.28 9.72 -16.55
N PRO A 61 -3.44 10.39 -16.46
CA PRO A 61 -4.68 9.75 -16.85
C PRO A 61 -4.55 9.32 -18.31
N ALA A 62 -4.83 8.04 -18.58
CA ALA A 62 -5.06 7.57 -19.94
C ALA A 62 -6.41 8.11 -20.43
N PHE A 63 -6.46 9.39 -20.81
CA PHE A 63 -7.42 9.96 -21.77
C PHE A 63 -6.78 11.20 -22.42
N ASP A 64 -6.82 11.25 -23.76
CA ASP A 64 -6.41 12.37 -24.61
C ASP A 64 -6.97 13.73 -24.14
N ALA A 65 -6.13 14.60 -23.58
CA ALA A 65 -6.31 16.06 -23.60
C ALA A 65 -5.07 16.79 -23.03
N PRO A 66 -4.58 17.88 -23.67
CA PRO A 66 -3.49 18.69 -23.12
C PRO A 66 -3.98 19.63 -21.98
N PRO A 67 -3.21 19.82 -20.90
CA PRO A 67 -3.61 20.71 -19.79
C PRO A 67 -3.28 22.18 -20.07
N PRO A 68 -4.10 23.16 -19.59
CA PRO A 68 -3.70 24.55 -19.55
C PRO A 68 -2.83 24.84 -18.31
N ALA A 69 -1.79 25.63 -18.51
CA ALA A 69 -0.95 26.19 -17.45
C ALA A 69 -1.37 27.65 -17.16
N PHE A 70 -1.49 27.98 -15.88
CA PHE A 70 -1.43 29.35 -15.34
C PHE A 70 -0.48 29.24 -14.13
N ASP A 71 0.58 30.04 -13.95
CA ASP A 71 0.71 31.49 -14.06
C ASP A 71 2.14 31.93 -14.45
N ALA A 72 2.25 32.95 -15.33
CA ALA A 72 3.17 34.10 -15.25
C ALA A 72 2.98 35.03 -16.49
N PRO A 73 3.55 36.26 -16.50
CA PRO A 73 3.03 37.59 -16.13
C PRO A 73 2.48 38.44 -17.32
N PRO A 74 1.96 39.68 -17.13
CA PRO A 74 1.17 40.39 -18.16
C PRO A 74 1.96 41.39 -19.02
N ALA A 75 1.60 41.49 -20.31
CA ALA A 75 1.69 42.63 -21.27
C ALA A 75 1.72 42.07 -22.71
N ALA A 76 1.19 42.64 -23.80
CA ALA A 76 0.41 43.84 -24.10
C ALA A 76 -0.23 43.69 -25.51
N TYR A 77 -1.37 44.37 -25.72
CA TYR A 77 -1.96 44.90 -26.97
C TYR A 77 -1.58 44.34 -28.36
N ASP A 78 -2.58 43.89 -29.15
CA ASP A 78 -3.04 44.64 -30.35
C ASP A 78 -4.35 44.07 -30.98
N ALA A 79 -5.13 44.96 -31.60
CA ALA A 79 -6.50 44.82 -32.16
C ALA A 79 -6.60 43.98 -33.46
N PRO A 80 -7.69 43.93 -34.27
CA PRO A 80 -9.13 44.33 -34.15
C PRO A 80 -10.14 43.18 -34.50
N PRO A 81 -11.48 43.38 -34.42
CA PRO A 81 -12.45 42.30 -34.70
C PRO A 81 -12.93 42.27 -36.16
N PRO A 82 -13.23 41.07 -36.73
CA PRO A 82 -14.19 40.95 -37.82
C PRO A 82 -15.33 39.99 -37.43
N ALA A 83 -16.58 40.47 -37.43
CA ALA A 83 -17.49 40.56 -38.56
C ALA A 83 -18.19 39.22 -38.88
N TYR A 84 -19.44 39.17 -38.46
CA TYR A 84 -20.48 38.19 -38.79
C TYR A 84 -20.75 38.16 -40.29
N ALA A 85 -20.77 36.96 -40.87
CA ALA A 85 -21.30 36.72 -42.21
C ALA A 85 -22.11 35.41 -42.23
N ALA A 86 -23.14 35.43 -43.07
CA ALA A 86 -24.32 34.58 -43.08
C ALA A 86 -24.19 33.29 -43.91
N ALA A 87 -25.12 32.35 -43.63
CA ALA A 87 -25.90 31.39 -44.46
C ALA A 87 -25.35 30.84 -45.81
N PRO A 88 -25.79 29.63 -46.26
CA PRO A 88 -27.08 29.48 -46.95
C PRO A 88 -27.87 28.20 -46.57
N GLY A 89 -29.22 28.19 -46.66
CA GLY A 89 -30.02 27.72 -47.82
C GLY A 89 -30.20 26.19 -47.72
N TYR A 90 -31.38 25.55 -47.73
CA TYR A 90 -32.46 25.37 -48.73
C TYR A 90 -33.62 24.65 -47.96
N ALA A 91 -34.90 24.58 -48.31
CA ALA A 91 -35.80 25.12 -49.33
C ALA A 91 -37.25 24.92 -48.82
N ALA A 92 -38.21 25.64 -49.40
CA ALA A 92 -39.58 25.80 -48.91
C ALA A 92 -40.66 25.09 -49.76
N ALA A 93 -41.79 24.79 -49.08
CA ALA A 93 -43.20 24.88 -49.52
C ALA A 93 -43.78 23.82 -50.50
N PRO A 94 -45.13 23.73 -50.71
CA PRO A 94 -46.32 24.29 -50.00
C PRO A 94 -47.30 23.17 -49.54
N GLY A 95 -48.39 23.31 -48.76
CA GLY A 95 -49.31 24.39 -48.45
C GLY A 95 -50.63 24.23 -49.21
N TYR A 96 -51.72 23.70 -48.62
CA TYR A 96 -53.11 24.01 -49.01
C TYR A 96 -54.09 23.75 -47.86
N ALA A 97 -54.95 24.75 -47.62
CA ALA A 97 -56.10 24.72 -46.75
C ALA A 97 -57.39 24.89 -47.58
N ALA A 98 -58.49 24.38 -47.02
CA ALA A 98 -59.90 24.75 -47.22
C ALA A 98 -60.57 24.46 -48.59
N GLN A 99 -61.80 23.90 -48.55
CA GLN A 99 -63.07 24.62 -48.74
C GLN A 99 -64.20 23.66 -49.18
N GLY A 100 -65.44 23.96 -48.78
CA GLY A 100 -66.61 23.08 -48.86
C GLY A 100 -67.35 23.05 -50.20
N GLY A 101 -68.56 22.48 -50.17
CA GLY A 101 -69.57 22.63 -51.23
C GLY A 101 -70.20 21.32 -51.70
N ALA A 102 -71.49 21.13 -51.38
CA ALA A 102 -72.37 20.14 -51.99
C ALA A 102 -72.68 20.49 -53.47
N PRO A 103 -73.22 19.54 -54.26
CA PRO A 103 -74.63 19.66 -54.65
C PRO A 103 -75.38 18.31 -54.77
N ALA A 104 -76.66 18.39 -55.15
CA ALA A 104 -77.72 17.42 -54.88
C ALA A 104 -78.36 16.77 -56.14
N TYR A 105 -78.87 15.53 -55.96
CA TYR A 105 -80.00 14.80 -56.64
C TYR A 105 -79.92 14.40 -58.14
N PRO A 106 -80.75 13.44 -58.67
CA PRO A 106 -81.75 12.52 -58.06
C PRO A 106 -81.78 11.02 -58.56
N GLY A 107 -82.38 10.13 -57.75
CA GLY A 107 -83.38 9.12 -58.17
C GLY A 107 -82.98 7.66 -58.51
N TYR A 108 -83.35 6.67 -57.68
CA TYR A 108 -84.17 5.49 -58.06
C TYR A 108 -84.68 4.71 -56.81
N ALA A 109 -85.78 3.99 -57.04
CA ALA A 109 -86.87 3.50 -56.17
C ALA A 109 -86.56 2.52 -54.99
N PRO A 110 -87.52 2.30 -54.07
CA PRO A 110 -87.35 1.51 -52.84
C PRO A 110 -87.68 0.01 -53.03
N VAL A 111 -87.04 -0.85 -52.23
CA VAL A 111 -87.40 -2.26 -52.03
C VAL A 111 -87.49 -2.52 -50.51
N PRO A 112 -88.55 -3.16 -50.00
CA PRO A 112 -88.80 -3.25 -48.55
C PRO A 112 -88.29 -4.57 -47.91
N ASP A 113 -88.21 -4.49 -46.58
CA ASP A 113 -88.30 -5.54 -45.57
C ASP A 113 -87.11 -6.46 -45.24
N GLY A 114 -86.49 -6.15 -44.10
CA GLY A 114 -86.74 -6.96 -42.90
C GLY A 114 -85.68 -8.00 -42.52
N ARG A 115 -84.71 -7.59 -41.67
CA ARG A 115 -84.20 -8.42 -40.56
C ARG A 115 -83.75 -7.51 -39.40
N PRO A 116 -84.08 -7.80 -38.13
CA PRO A 116 -83.59 -7.03 -37.00
C PRO A 116 -82.08 -7.25 -36.87
N GLY A 117 -81.30 -6.24 -37.26
CA GLY A 117 -79.86 -6.23 -37.04
C GLY A 117 -79.59 -6.27 -35.54
N LYS A 118 -79.15 -7.42 -35.02
CA LYS A 118 -78.65 -7.55 -33.65
C LYS A 118 -77.71 -6.38 -33.39
N LYS A 119 -78.04 -5.53 -32.42
CA LYS A 119 -77.20 -4.41 -31.98
C LYS A 119 -75.84 -4.99 -31.60
N LYS A 120 -74.89 -4.90 -32.52
CA LYS A 120 -73.55 -5.45 -32.38
C LYS A 120 -72.93 -4.73 -31.20
N ARG A 121 -72.70 -5.44 -30.08
CA ARG A 121 -71.95 -4.94 -28.90
C ARG A 121 -70.45 -4.71 -29.23
N VAL A 122 -70.13 -4.39 -30.49
CA VAL A 122 -68.78 -4.27 -31.02
C VAL A 122 -68.02 -3.17 -30.27
N GLY A 123 -68.66 -2.03 -29.95
CA GLY A 123 -68.02 -0.99 -29.14
C GLY A 123 -67.60 -1.47 -27.73
N LEU A 124 -68.42 -2.30 -27.08
CA LEU A 124 -68.10 -2.88 -25.76
C LEU A 124 -66.96 -3.90 -25.86
N TRP A 125 -66.93 -4.72 -26.90
CA TRP A 125 -65.85 -5.69 -27.11
C TRP A 125 -64.54 -5.01 -27.48
N VAL A 126 -64.59 -3.90 -28.21
CA VAL A 126 -63.41 -3.07 -28.52
C VAL A 126 -62.87 -2.43 -27.24
N THR A 127 -63.71 -1.82 -26.39
CA THR A 127 -63.23 -1.24 -25.13
C THR A 127 -62.67 -2.30 -24.18
N LEU A 128 -63.29 -3.48 -24.10
CA LEU A 128 -62.82 -4.58 -23.26
C LEU A 128 -61.50 -5.19 -23.78
N SER A 129 -61.33 -5.25 -25.10
CA SER A 129 -60.06 -5.64 -25.74
C SER A 129 -58.95 -4.62 -25.48
N ILE A 130 -59.25 -3.32 -25.50
CA ILE A 130 -58.28 -2.26 -25.20
C ILE A 130 -57.86 -2.32 -23.73
N LEU A 131 -58.81 -2.46 -22.81
CA LEU A 131 -58.54 -2.65 -21.38
C LEU A 131 -57.72 -3.92 -21.11
N GLY A 132 -58.06 -5.03 -21.77
CA GLY A 132 -57.29 -6.27 -21.67
C GLY A 132 -55.85 -6.10 -22.18
N ALA A 133 -55.67 -5.45 -23.33
CA ALA A 133 -54.34 -5.17 -23.87
C ALA A 133 -53.51 -4.27 -22.94
N LEU A 134 -54.11 -3.24 -22.34
CA LEU A 134 -53.43 -2.37 -21.39
C LEU A 134 -52.97 -3.13 -20.13
N LEU A 135 -53.80 -4.01 -19.59
CA LEU A 135 -53.42 -4.86 -18.45
C LEU A 135 -52.28 -5.82 -18.80
N VAL A 136 -52.31 -6.42 -19.98
CA VAL A 136 -51.23 -7.31 -20.45
C VAL A 136 -49.94 -6.53 -20.65
N ILE A 137 -49.98 -5.34 -21.25
CA ILE A 137 -48.81 -4.47 -21.41
C ILE A 137 -48.26 -4.09 -20.03
N ALA A 138 -49.10 -3.70 -19.08
CA ALA A 138 -48.67 -3.39 -17.72
C ALA A 138 -47.98 -4.59 -17.04
N ALA A 139 -48.54 -5.79 -17.16
CA ALA A 139 -47.95 -7.01 -16.62
C ALA A 139 -46.58 -7.32 -17.26
N ILE A 140 -46.45 -7.17 -18.59
CA ILE A 140 -45.19 -7.37 -19.30
C ILE A 140 -44.12 -6.40 -18.79
N VAL A 141 -44.46 -5.13 -18.61
CA VAL A 141 -43.52 -4.11 -18.10
C VAL A 141 -43.04 -4.47 -16.68
N VAL A 142 -43.93 -4.93 -15.81
CA VAL A 142 -43.56 -5.38 -14.45
C VAL A 142 -42.59 -6.58 -14.52
N ILE A 143 -42.91 -7.61 -15.30
CA ILE A 143 -42.04 -8.78 -15.44
C ILE A 143 -40.67 -8.38 -15.99
N PHE A 144 -40.63 -7.53 -17.02
CA PHE A 144 -39.38 -7.07 -17.60
C PHE A 144 -38.54 -6.28 -16.59
N ALA A 145 -39.17 -5.40 -15.79
CA ALA A 145 -38.49 -4.63 -14.75
C ALA A 145 -37.77 -5.52 -13.72
N PHE A 146 -38.43 -6.59 -13.25
CA PHE A 146 -37.83 -7.55 -12.32
C PHE A 146 -36.78 -8.44 -13.01
N ALA A 147 -37.02 -8.87 -14.25
CA ALA A 147 -36.10 -9.76 -14.96
C ALA A 147 -34.80 -9.06 -15.40
N THR A 148 -34.83 -7.74 -15.63
CA THR A 148 -33.65 -6.95 -15.99
C THR A 148 -33.08 -6.14 -14.82
N ALA A 149 -33.50 -6.44 -13.58
CA ALA A 149 -32.96 -5.77 -12.41
C ALA A 149 -31.46 -6.07 -12.29
N ARG A 150 -30.64 -5.04 -12.06
CA ARG A 150 -29.22 -5.23 -11.77
C ARG A 150 -29.06 -5.35 -10.25
N HIS A 151 -28.53 -6.48 -9.83
CA HIS A 151 -28.16 -6.76 -8.45
C HIS A 151 -26.66 -6.59 -8.30
N TRP A 152 -26.23 -5.89 -7.26
CA TRP A 152 -24.83 -5.76 -6.92
C TRP A 152 -24.66 -5.67 -5.41
N THR A 153 -23.48 -6.03 -4.93
CA THR A 153 -23.14 -5.93 -3.51
C THR A 153 -22.49 -4.57 -3.28
N LYS A 154 -23.19 -3.71 -2.54
CA LYS A 154 -22.68 -2.40 -2.18
C LYS A 154 -22.03 -2.48 -0.81
N THR A 155 -20.80 -1.98 -0.72
CA THR A 155 -20.06 -1.88 0.53
C THR A 155 -20.44 -0.59 1.24
N ASP A 156 -21.11 -0.71 2.39
CA ASP A 156 -21.49 0.44 3.22
C ASP A 156 -20.33 0.89 4.10
N VAL A 157 -19.67 -0.09 4.71
CA VAL A 157 -18.47 0.12 5.53
C VAL A 157 -17.38 -0.78 4.97
N PRO A 158 -16.25 -0.21 4.52
CA PRO A 158 -15.14 -1.00 4.02
C PRO A 158 -14.59 -1.90 5.12
N GLU A 159 -13.93 -2.98 4.72
CA GLU A 159 -13.20 -3.84 5.65
C GLU A 159 -12.13 -3.03 6.40
N GLN A 160 -12.10 -3.18 7.71
CA GLN A 160 -11.06 -2.63 8.55
C GLN A 160 -10.00 -3.71 8.78
N PRO A 161 -8.81 -3.61 8.13
CA PRO A 161 -7.77 -4.58 8.34
C PRO A 161 -7.22 -4.48 9.75
N GLU A 162 -6.81 -5.63 10.29
CA GLU A 162 -6.18 -5.73 11.60
C GLU A 162 -4.91 -4.87 11.68
N THR A 163 -4.77 -4.16 12.79
CA THR A 163 -3.57 -3.39 13.09
C THR A 163 -2.70 -4.12 14.10
N PHE A 164 -1.40 -3.89 14.00
CA PHE A 164 -0.39 -4.52 14.86
C PHE A 164 0.39 -3.47 15.61
N ARG A 165 0.73 -3.77 16.86
CA ARG A 165 1.66 -2.98 17.67
C ARG A 165 2.90 -3.80 18.01
N SER A 166 4.04 -3.12 18.06
CA SER A 166 5.29 -3.73 18.51
C SER A 166 5.33 -3.77 20.03
N GLU A 167 5.64 -4.94 20.58
CA GLU A 167 5.85 -5.15 22.01
C GLU A 167 7.25 -5.75 22.23
N GLU A 168 8.01 -5.15 23.14
CA GLU A 168 9.30 -5.68 23.61
C GLU A 168 9.06 -6.77 24.65
N TYR A 169 9.81 -7.88 24.55
CA TYR A 169 9.75 -8.97 25.51
C TYR A 169 11.14 -9.52 25.81
N GLU A 170 11.36 -9.98 27.04
CA GLU A 170 12.58 -10.68 27.41
C GLU A 170 12.57 -12.08 26.81
N THR A 171 13.64 -12.42 26.10
CA THR A 171 13.78 -13.72 25.43
C THR A 171 14.07 -14.87 26.41
N GLY A 172 14.46 -14.54 27.64
CA GLY A 172 15.00 -15.48 28.63
C GLY A 172 16.51 -15.69 28.51
N ARG A 173 17.12 -15.20 27.43
CA ARG A 173 18.56 -15.19 27.23
C ARG A 173 19.17 -13.90 27.75
N VAL A 174 20.47 -13.94 27.97
CA VAL A 174 21.18 -12.84 28.60
C VAL A 174 22.49 -12.55 27.89
N ASP A 175 22.71 -11.27 27.62
CA ASP A 175 23.94 -10.77 27.06
C ASP A 175 24.93 -10.42 28.18
N VAL A 176 26.21 -10.66 27.93
CA VAL A 176 27.29 -10.39 28.88
C VAL A 176 28.29 -9.48 28.20
N THR A 177 28.65 -8.41 28.88
CA THR A 177 29.63 -7.44 28.42
C THR A 177 30.76 -7.32 29.44
N MET A 178 31.95 -6.95 28.97
CA MET A 178 33.10 -6.65 29.83
C MET A 178 33.33 -5.15 29.80
N ASP A 179 33.45 -4.53 30.96
CA ASP A 179 33.87 -3.13 31.06
C ASP A 179 35.40 -2.98 31.03
N ASP A 180 35.89 -1.74 31.12
CA ASP A 180 37.32 -1.44 31.22
C ASP A 180 37.83 -1.40 32.67
N VAL A 181 37.00 -1.80 33.66
CA VAL A 181 37.32 -1.72 35.09
C VAL A 181 37.89 -3.05 35.57
N ASN A 182 39.21 -3.11 35.65
CA ASN A 182 39.91 -4.31 36.11
C ASN A 182 39.50 -4.65 37.57
N PRO A 183 39.04 -5.88 37.83
CA PRO A 183 38.65 -6.29 39.18
C PRO A 183 39.85 -6.42 40.13
N CYS A 184 41.07 -6.44 39.59
CA CYS A 184 42.30 -6.53 40.34
C CYS A 184 42.98 -5.18 40.52
N SER A 185 43.90 -5.11 41.49
CA SER A 185 44.75 -3.95 41.76
C SER A 185 46.23 -4.33 41.69
N VAL A 186 47.08 -3.37 41.32
CA VAL A 186 48.54 -3.59 41.31
C VAL A 186 49.01 -3.87 42.73
N ASN A 187 49.93 -4.84 42.88
CA ASN A 187 50.44 -5.31 44.16
C ASN A 187 49.38 -5.99 45.06
N GLN A 188 48.24 -6.39 44.49
CA GLN A 188 47.32 -7.34 45.10
C GLN A 188 47.91 -8.75 45.02
N ASP A 189 47.58 -9.58 46.02
CA ASP A 189 47.85 -11.01 45.99
C ASP A 189 47.20 -11.64 44.74
N TRP A 190 47.94 -12.50 44.05
CA TRP A 190 47.50 -13.10 42.79
C TRP A 190 46.27 -14.01 42.98
N THR A 191 46.22 -14.76 44.07
CA THR A 191 45.07 -15.61 44.40
C THR A 191 43.84 -14.75 44.67
N ASP A 192 43.98 -13.64 45.39
CA ASP A 192 42.86 -12.70 45.63
C ASP A 192 42.33 -12.10 44.32
N CYS A 193 43.21 -11.68 43.41
CA CYS A 193 42.83 -11.18 42.09
C CYS A 193 42.06 -12.23 41.28
N THR A 194 42.58 -13.47 41.25
CA THR A 194 41.94 -14.60 40.56
C THR A 194 40.56 -14.90 41.15
N ASN A 195 40.39 -14.84 42.47
CA ASN A 195 39.11 -15.05 43.12
C ASN A 195 38.08 -13.95 42.79
N LEU A 196 38.51 -12.71 42.63
CA LEU A 196 37.63 -11.62 42.18
C LEU A 196 37.14 -11.86 40.74
N MET A 197 38.01 -12.29 39.84
CA MET A 197 37.62 -12.67 38.48
C MET A 197 36.68 -13.89 38.46
N VAL A 198 36.91 -14.89 39.32
CA VAL A 198 35.96 -16.01 39.48
C VAL A 198 34.60 -15.52 39.96
N ALA A 199 34.56 -14.54 40.86
CA ALA A 199 33.30 -14.00 41.38
C ALA A 199 32.51 -13.26 40.30
N THR A 200 33.16 -12.42 39.48
CA THR A 200 32.49 -11.72 38.35
C THR A 200 32.01 -12.71 37.29
N TYR A 201 32.83 -13.70 36.94
CA TYR A 201 32.44 -14.79 36.04
C TYR A 201 31.23 -15.56 36.56
N THR A 202 31.25 -15.97 37.82
CA THR A 202 30.14 -16.75 38.41
C THR A 202 28.86 -15.94 38.45
N ALA A 203 28.94 -14.63 38.75
CA ALA A 203 27.79 -13.76 38.79
C ALA A 203 27.17 -13.50 37.40
N ALA A 204 27.98 -13.43 36.34
CA ALA A 204 27.51 -13.05 35.01
C ALA A 204 27.26 -14.24 34.05
N CYS A 205 27.98 -15.35 34.20
CA CYS A 205 28.05 -16.42 33.20
C CYS A 205 27.53 -17.79 33.66
N VAL A 206 27.35 -18.02 34.97
CA VAL A 206 26.96 -19.34 35.51
C VAL A 206 25.45 -19.40 35.72
N ASP A 207 24.85 -20.57 35.42
CA ASP A 207 23.42 -20.87 35.60
C ASP A 207 22.46 -19.93 34.84
N VAL A 208 22.89 -19.36 33.72
CA VAL A 208 22.10 -18.44 32.89
C VAL A 208 22.12 -18.88 31.42
N GLU A 209 21.05 -18.57 30.68
CA GLU A 209 20.99 -18.83 29.25
C GLU A 209 21.65 -17.68 28.49
N LEU A 210 22.76 -17.93 27.81
CA LEU A 210 23.60 -16.87 27.23
C LEU A 210 23.27 -16.61 25.76
N THR A 211 23.49 -15.36 25.31
CA THR A 211 23.62 -15.05 23.88
C THR A 211 24.84 -15.77 23.29
N GLU A 212 24.91 -15.91 21.96
CA GLU A 212 26.07 -16.54 21.31
C GLU A 212 27.36 -15.76 21.60
N THR A 213 27.29 -14.43 21.49
CA THR A 213 28.39 -13.52 21.81
C THR A 213 28.79 -13.61 23.28
N ALA A 214 27.82 -13.62 24.20
CA ALA A 214 28.08 -13.75 25.63
C ALA A 214 28.73 -15.11 25.97
N ALA A 215 28.31 -16.20 25.32
CA ALA A 215 28.89 -17.52 25.52
C ALA A 215 30.37 -17.55 25.11
N LEU A 216 30.74 -16.90 24.00
CA LEU A 216 32.13 -16.76 23.57
C LEU A 216 32.95 -15.96 24.60
N LEU A 217 32.44 -14.80 25.02
CA LEU A 217 33.08 -13.95 26.02
C LEU A 217 33.31 -14.69 27.35
N CYS A 218 32.28 -15.37 27.85
CA CYS A 218 32.35 -16.15 29.08
C CYS A 218 33.35 -17.32 28.97
N THR A 219 33.47 -17.94 27.79
CA THR A 219 34.44 -19.03 27.53
C THR A 219 35.88 -18.51 27.49
N GLU A 220 36.11 -17.36 26.87
CA GLU A 220 37.41 -16.69 26.88
C GLU A 220 37.80 -16.28 28.30
N TYR A 221 36.87 -15.67 29.03
CA TYR A 221 37.08 -15.21 30.40
C TYR A 221 37.38 -16.38 31.36
N SER A 222 36.66 -17.50 31.26
CA SER A 222 36.94 -18.70 32.08
C SER A 222 38.29 -19.32 31.74
N SER A 223 38.67 -19.34 30.46
CA SER A 223 40.00 -19.82 30.03
C SER A 223 41.11 -18.95 30.62
N ALA A 224 40.93 -17.64 30.64
CA ALA A 224 41.87 -16.70 31.25
C ALA A 224 42.01 -16.93 32.78
N ILE A 225 40.89 -17.17 33.47
CA ILE A 225 40.91 -17.53 34.89
C ILE A 225 41.71 -18.82 35.12
N ASP A 226 41.54 -19.83 34.28
CA ASP A 226 42.25 -21.11 34.41
C ASP A 226 43.75 -20.95 34.14
N GLU A 227 44.14 -20.12 33.17
CA GLU A 227 45.53 -19.73 32.94
C GLU A 227 46.14 -18.99 34.13
N MET A 228 45.37 -18.08 34.75
CA MET A 228 45.82 -17.37 35.95
C MET A 228 46.01 -18.32 37.13
N LYS A 229 45.09 -19.25 37.36
CA LYS A 229 45.23 -20.29 38.40
C LYS A 229 46.44 -21.18 38.16
N ALA A 230 46.72 -21.52 36.90
CA ALA A 230 47.85 -22.37 36.54
C ALA A 230 49.21 -21.68 36.78
N GLN A 231 49.24 -20.35 36.73
CA GLN A 231 50.43 -19.54 36.97
C GLN A 231 50.60 -19.11 38.43
N ASP A 232 49.63 -19.43 39.30
CA ASP A 232 49.64 -19.03 40.71
C ASP A 232 50.79 -19.71 41.48
N GLY A 233 51.34 -18.99 42.46
CA GLY A 233 52.51 -19.39 43.24
C GLY A 233 52.62 -18.62 44.54
N GLU A 234 53.30 -19.21 45.53
CA GLU A 234 53.47 -18.58 46.84
C GLU A 234 54.21 -17.23 46.72
N GLY A 235 53.59 -16.16 47.22
CA GLY A 235 54.13 -14.80 47.19
C GLY A 235 54.02 -14.10 45.84
N TYR A 236 53.14 -14.56 44.94
CA TYR A 236 52.89 -13.91 43.65
C TYR A 236 51.93 -12.73 43.82
N TYR A 237 52.25 -11.63 43.15
CA TYR A 237 51.47 -10.40 43.18
C TYR A 237 51.22 -9.89 41.77
N VAL A 238 50.11 -9.19 41.58
CA VAL A 238 49.73 -8.56 40.31
C VAL A 238 50.73 -7.46 39.96
N ALA A 239 51.53 -7.69 38.92
CA ALA A 239 52.52 -6.73 38.44
C ALA A 239 51.92 -5.63 37.55
N THR A 240 50.94 -5.98 36.71
CA THR A 240 50.25 -5.07 35.79
C THR A 240 48.79 -5.44 35.67
N LEU A 241 47.93 -4.44 35.50
CA LEU A 241 46.51 -4.64 35.20
C LEU A 241 46.40 -4.99 33.70
N GLY A 242 46.03 -6.25 33.40
CA GLY A 242 45.79 -6.69 32.04
C GLY A 242 44.54 -6.03 31.43
N SER A 243 44.06 -6.56 30.29
CA SER A 243 42.89 -6.02 29.59
C SER A 243 41.54 -6.52 30.12
N TYR A 244 41.53 -7.41 31.11
CA TYR A 244 40.29 -7.97 31.65
C TYR A 244 39.62 -6.99 32.61
N GLY A 245 38.35 -6.68 32.35
CA GLY A 245 37.48 -5.93 33.25
C GLY A 245 36.45 -6.80 33.97
N SER A 246 35.46 -6.11 34.54
CA SER A 246 34.33 -6.71 35.24
C SER A 246 33.25 -7.10 34.24
N LEU A 247 32.62 -8.25 34.46
CA LEU A 247 31.53 -8.73 33.62
C LEU A 247 30.19 -8.20 34.13
N HIS A 248 29.36 -7.74 33.20
CA HIS A 248 28.01 -7.25 33.44
C HIS A 248 27.01 -7.99 32.59
N GLN A 249 25.86 -8.29 33.18
CA GLN A 249 24.80 -9.06 32.56
C GLN A 249 23.61 -8.15 32.22
N THR A 250 23.06 -8.27 31.02
CA THR A 250 21.85 -7.54 30.57
C THR A 250 20.88 -8.48 29.85
N PRO A 251 19.58 -8.53 30.23
CA PRO A 251 18.58 -9.34 29.53
C PRO A 251 18.52 -9.04 28.03
N GLU A 252 18.48 -10.09 27.20
CA GLU A 252 18.24 -9.95 25.76
C GLU A 252 16.76 -9.68 25.52
N ILE A 253 16.46 -8.51 24.96
CA ILE A 253 15.12 -8.07 24.60
C ILE A 253 14.92 -8.25 23.09
N ASP A 254 13.80 -8.85 22.71
CA ASP A 254 13.36 -8.96 21.32
C ASP A 254 11.99 -8.29 21.13
N THR A 255 11.61 -8.08 19.88
CA THR A 255 10.35 -7.43 19.50
C THR A 255 9.41 -8.41 18.82
N ARG A 256 8.14 -8.41 19.23
CA ARG A 256 7.09 -9.15 18.55
C ARG A 256 5.95 -8.23 18.15
N GLN A 257 5.35 -8.53 17.00
CA GLN A 257 4.11 -7.89 16.59
C GLN A 257 2.94 -8.56 17.28
N VAL A 258 2.16 -7.76 18.00
CA VAL A 258 0.95 -8.20 18.69
C VAL A 258 -0.24 -7.55 17.98
N SER A 259 -1.21 -8.38 17.61
CA SER A 259 -2.48 -7.92 17.05
C SER A 259 -3.23 -7.06 18.06
N ASN A 260 -3.91 -6.02 17.57
CA ASN A 260 -4.82 -5.21 18.37
C ASN A 260 -6.25 -5.78 18.44
N ASP A 261 -6.51 -6.93 17.81
CA ASP A 261 -7.81 -7.61 17.73
C ASP A 261 -8.94 -6.67 17.25
N ASP A 262 -8.60 -5.81 16.28
CA ASP A 262 -9.45 -4.73 15.76
C ASP A 262 -9.90 -4.96 14.31
N TYR A 263 -9.83 -6.22 13.85
CA TYR A 263 -10.37 -6.61 12.55
C TYR A 263 -11.89 -6.47 12.51
N GLU A 264 -12.41 -5.71 11.55
CA GLU A 264 -13.85 -5.67 11.25
C GLU A 264 -14.10 -6.03 9.78
N PRO A 265 -14.96 -7.02 9.48
CA PRO A 265 -15.28 -7.38 8.11
C PRO A 265 -16.11 -6.27 7.44
N ALA A 266 -16.01 -6.19 6.12
CA ALA A 266 -16.83 -5.25 5.35
C ALA A 266 -18.32 -5.48 5.59
N VAL A 267 -19.05 -4.41 5.90
CA VAL A 267 -20.50 -4.43 5.97
C VAL A 267 -21.04 -4.14 4.57
N THR A 268 -21.77 -5.10 4.03
CA THR A 268 -22.32 -5.02 2.68
C THR A 268 -23.82 -5.28 2.67
N HIS A 269 -24.52 -4.67 1.72
CA HIS A 269 -25.90 -4.99 1.41
C HIS A 269 -26.09 -5.24 -0.08
N GLU A 270 -27.17 -5.96 -0.40
CA GLU A 270 -27.59 -6.15 -1.79
C GLU A 270 -28.34 -4.91 -2.27
N ALA A 271 -27.76 -4.22 -3.24
CA ALA A 271 -28.37 -3.09 -3.91
C ALA A 271 -29.02 -3.56 -5.21
N VAL A 272 -30.24 -3.06 -5.46
CA VAL A 272 -31.03 -3.42 -6.64
C VAL A 272 -31.42 -2.19 -7.42
N CYS A 273 -31.16 -2.22 -8.72
CA CYS A 273 -31.56 -1.18 -9.67
C CYS A 273 -32.57 -1.75 -10.68
N TYR A 274 -33.81 -1.29 -10.59
CA TYR A 274 -34.88 -1.60 -11.52
C TYR A 274 -34.92 -0.57 -12.65
N LEU A 275 -35.04 -1.05 -13.89
CA LEU A 275 -35.21 -0.21 -15.10
C LEU A 275 -34.11 0.86 -15.32
N GLY A 276 -33.00 0.80 -14.58
CA GLY A 276 -31.89 1.76 -14.69
C GLY A 276 -32.08 3.06 -13.91
N PHE A 277 -33.16 3.24 -13.15
CA PHE A 277 -33.41 4.50 -12.41
C PHE A 277 -34.25 4.35 -11.13
N ILE A 278 -34.81 3.17 -10.82
CA ILE A 278 -35.60 2.93 -9.61
C ILE A 278 -34.78 2.05 -8.66
N GLY A 279 -34.44 2.57 -7.49
CA GLY A 279 -33.61 1.87 -6.49
C GLY A 279 -32.19 2.44 -6.42
N GLU A 280 -31.26 1.64 -5.91
CA GLU A 280 -29.85 2.01 -5.80
C GLU A 280 -29.09 1.64 -7.07
N CYS A 281 -29.25 2.52 -8.06
CA CYS A 281 -28.47 2.53 -9.30
C CYS A 281 -27.20 3.37 -9.04
N GLU A 282 -26.03 2.87 -9.46
CA GLU A 282 -24.69 3.46 -9.23
C GLU A 282 -24.64 5.00 -9.16
#